data_AF-A0A9D5IW90-F1
#
_entry.id   AF-A0A9D5IW90-F1
#
_cell.length_a   1.000
_cell.length_b   1.000
_cell.length_c   1.000
_cell.angle_alpha   90.00
_cell.angle_beta   90.00
_cell.angle_gamma   90.00
#
_symmetry.space_group_name_H-M   'P 1'
#
loop_
_entity.id
_entity.type
_entity.pdbx_description
1 polymer ?
#
loop_
_entity_poly.entity_id
_entity_poly.type
_entity_poly.pdbx_seq_one_letter_code
_entity_poly.pdbx_strand_id
1 'polypeptide(L)'
;MTGTCPAGLVDFIGYGAANCSETSPTPALSNTTAALRKLNGAQDTDNNLADFTIGAPNPRNTPPPDAAPAVVSTVPADGASAVPYDTDVTVTFTEPVNVTSAWYTLSCSISGSHTAAVSGGPTTFTINPDTDFISGDTVRSQSWQTRLQIKT
;
A
#
# COMPACT_ATOMS: atom_id res chain seq x y z
N MET A 1 -9.82 -36.77 3.87
CA MET A 1 -10.68 -36.65 5.06
C MET A 1 -12.01 -36.07 4.58
N THR A 2 -13.12 -36.76 4.81
CA THR A 2 -14.47 -36.26 4.52
C THR A 2 -15.02 -35.65 5.80
N GLY A 3 -15.24 -34.33 5.81
CA GLY A 3 -15.76 -33.58 6.95
C GLY A 3 -16.06 -32.15 6.53
N THR A 4 -16.89 -31.45 7.30
CA THR A 4 -17.13 -30.02 7.12
C THR A 4 -15.83 -29.24 7.30
N CYS A 5 -15.59 -28.25 6.46
CA CYS A 5 -14.37 -27.44 6.61
C CYS A 5 -14.38 -26.68 7.94
N PRO A 6 -13.25 -26.65 8.66
CA PRO A 6 -13.12 -25.84 9.87
C PRO A 6 -13.48 -24.38 9.58
N ALA A 7 -14.17 -23.73 10.52
CA ALA A 7 -14.53 -22.32 10.43
C ALA A 7 -13.87 -21.52 11.57
N GLY A 8 -13.65 -20.22 11.36
CA GLY A 8 -13.06 -19.33 12.35
C GLY A 8 -11.55 -19.48 12.55
N LEU A 9 -10.87 -20.15 11.62
CA LEU A 9 -9.41 -20.13 11.58
C LEU A 9 -8.94 -18.85 10.90
N VAL A 10 -7.85 -18.28 11.41
CA VAL A 10 -7.19 -17.10 10.82
C VAL A 10 -6.37 -17.46 9.58
N ASP A 11 -5.80 -18.67 9.55
CA ASP A 11 -4.98 -19.19 8.45
C ASP A 11 -5.27 -20.68 8.29
N PHE A 12 -5.63 -21.12 7.08
CA PHE A 12 -5.93 -22.51 6.75
C PHE A 12 -5.41 -22.90 5.37
N ILE A 13 -4.52 -23.90 5.34
CA ILE A 13 -3.89 -24.37 4.10
C ILE A 13 -4.46 -25.73 3.68
N GLY A 14 -5.08 -25.77 2.49
CA GLY A 14 -5.38 -26.99 1.75
C GLY A 14 -4.35 -27.25 0.65
N TYR A 15 -4.00 -28.52 0.40
CA TYR A 15 -3.07 -28.91 -0.66
C TYR A 15 -3.55 -30.11 -1.46
N GLY A 16 -3.23 -30.12 -2.76
CA GLY A 16 -3.63 -31.18 -3.68
C GLY A 16 -5.16 -31.26 -3.80
N ALA A 17 -5.72 -32.45 -3.58
CA ALA A 17 -7.17 -32.70 -3.64
C ALA A 17 -7.88 -32.42 -2.30
N ALA A 18 -7.36 -31.51 -1.48
CA ALA A 18 -8.02 -31.13 -0.24
C ALA A 18 -9.37 -30.48 -0.51
N ASN A 19 -10.42 -30.94 0.18
CA ASN A 19 -11.77 -30.37 0.08
C ASN A 19 -11.93 -29.06 0.85
N CYS A 20 -10.94 -28.73 1.67
CA CYS A 20 -10.90 -27.52 2.48
C CYS A 20 -9.60 -26.77 2.18
N SER A 21 -9.73 -25.46 2.05
CA SER A 21 -8.68 -24.50 1.77
C SER A 21 -9.26 -23.12 1.99
N GLU A 22 -8.43 -22.10 2.15
CA GLU A 22 -8.87 -20.75 1.89
C GLU A 22 -9.07 -20.60 0.38
N THR A 23 -10.33 -20.46 -0.05
CA THR A 23 -10.79 -20.33 -1.44
C THR A 23 -10.44 -21.47 -2.40
N SER A 24 -9.17 -21.80 -2.59
CA SER A 24 -8.68 -22.86 -3.48
C SER A 24 -7.38 -23.46 -2.92
N PRO A 25 -7.19 -24.79 -2.95
CA PRO A 25 -6.00 -25.42 -2.40
C PRO A 25 -4.75 -25.12 -3.23
N THR A 26 -3.57 -25.20 -2.59
CA THR A 26 -2.29 -25.23 -3.29
C THR A 26 -2.18 -26.50 -4.14
N PRO A 27 -1.24 -26.57 -5.10
CA PRO A 27 -0.90 -27.84 -5.74
C PRO A 27 -0.42 -28.90 -4.72
N ALA A 28 -0.41 -30.16 -5.14
CA ALA A 28 0.01 -31.28 -4.30
C ALA A 28 1.48 -31.17 -3.88
N LEU A 29 1.77 -31.59 -2.64
CA LEU A 29 3.12 -31.65 -2.08
C LEU A 29 3.69 -33.08 -2.16
N SER A 30 5.01 -33.20 -2.04
CA SER A 30 5.75 -34.45 -1.91
C SER A 30 6.67 -34.42 -0.69
N ASN A 31 7.42 -35.50 -0.45
CA ASN A 31 8.46 -35.54 0.58
C ASN A 31 9.67 -34.61 0.30
N THR A 32 9.77 -34.04 -0.91
CA THR A 32 10.84 -33.14 -1.32
C THR A 32 10.35 -31.73 -1.65
N THR A 33 9.06 -31.44 -1.48
CA THR A 33 8.49 -30.13 -1.76
C THR A 33 7.71 -29.57 -0.57
N ALA A 34 7.63 -28.24 -0.52
CA ALA A 34 6.85 -27.47 0.42
C ALA A 34 5.99 -26.43 -0.32
N ALA A 35 4.85 -26.07 0.27
CA ALA A 35 4.13 -24.87 -0.11
C ALA A 35 4.86 -23.67 0.51
N LEU A 36 5.40 -22.79 -0.33
CA LEU A 36 6.12 -21.59 0.08
C LEU A 36 5.24 -20.36 -0.14
N ARG A 37 4.90 -19.65 0.94
CA ARG A 37 4.13 -18.40 0.86
C ARG A 37 4.94 -17.35 0.08
N LYS A 38 4.32 -16.79 -0.95
CA LYS A 38 4.88 -15.82 -1.91
C LYS A 38 5.22 -14.49 -1.23
N LEU A 39 5.87 -13.59 -1.99
CA LEU A 39 6.34 -12.29 -1.51
C LEU A 39 7.15 -12.39 -0.20
N ASN A 40 8.06 -13.37 -0.12
CA ASN A 40 8.85 -13.64 1.08
C ASN A 40 8.01 -13.87 2.36
N GLY A 41 6.76 -14.30 2.19
CA GLY A 41 5.84 -14.64 3.28
C GLY A 41 4.77 -13.58 3.52
N ALA A 42 4.80 -12.47 2.77
CA ALA A 42 3.87 -11.36 2.97
C ALA A 42 2.54 -11.56 2.24
N GLN A 43 2.46 -12.50 1.29
CA GLN A 43 1.23 -12.69 0.52
C GLN A 43 0.23 -13.57 1.28
N ASP A 44 -0.91 -12.98 1.63
CA ASP A 44 -2.06 -13.63 2.23
C ASP A 44 -3.33 -12.97 1.66
N THR A 45 -4.04 -13.67 0.78
CA THR A 45 -5.21 -13.16 0.06
C THR A 45 -6.44 -14.02 0.32
N ASP A 46 -6.43 -14.78 1.43
CA ASP A 46 -7.41 -15.81 1.74
C ASP A 46 -7.58 -16.81 0.56
N ASN A 47 -6.49 -17.09 -0.17
CA ASN A 47 -6.50 -18.00 -1.31
C ASN A 47 -5.18 -18.78 -1.43
N ASN A 48 -5.18 -20.05 -1.00
CA ASN A 48 -3.92 -20.81 -0.96
C ASN A 48 -3.27 -20.98 -2.35
N LEU A 49 -4.06 -21.14 -3.42
CA LEU A 49 -3.52 -21.22 -4.78
C LEU A 49 -2.84 -19.92 -5.23
N ALA A 50 -3.40 -18.77 -4.82
CA ALA A 50 -2.83 -17.46 -5.12
C ALA A 50 -1.58 -17.17 -4.28
N ASP A 51 -1.53 -17.65 -3.04
CA ASP A 51 -0.54 -17.23 -2.04
C ASP A 51 0.69 -18.14 -1.97
N PHE A 52 0.61 -19.38 -2.45
CA PHE A 52 1.69 -20.35 -2.35
C PHE A 52 2.28 -20.76 -3.71
N THR A 53 3.57 -21.07 -3.70
CA THR A 53 4.26 -21.77 -4.79
C THR A 53 4.87 -23.06 -4.27
N ILE A 54 4.95 -24.09 -5.11
CA ILE A 54 5.60 -25.35 -4.73
C ILE A 54 7.09 -25.28 -5.06
N GLY A 55 7.93 -25.63 -4.10
CA GLY A 55 9.39 -25.66 -4.28
C GLY A 55 10.07 -26.53 -3.23
N ALA A 56 11.40 -26.62 -3.29
CA ALA A 56 12.17 -27.27 -2.24
C ALA A 56 11.94 -26.55 -0.88
N PRO A 57 11.92 -27.28 0.26
CA PRO A 57 11.78 -26.67 1.57
C PRO A 57 12.79 -25.54 1.78
N ASN A 58 12.29 -24.34 2.11
CA ASN A 58 13.08 -23.14 2.34
C ASN A 58 12.58 -22.42 3.61
N PRO A 59 12.91 -22.93 4.81
CA PRO A 59 12.43 -22.37 6.07
C PRO A 59 12.95 -20.94 6.28
N ARG A 60 12.11 -20.08 6.86
CA ARG A 60 12.41 -18.68 7.18
C ARG A 60 12.35 -18.48 8.69
N ASN A 61 13.29 -17.70 9.24
CA ASN A 61 13.37 -17.37 10.68
C ASN A 61 13.15 -15.87 10.95
N THR A 62 12.77 -15.10 9.94
CA THR A 62 12.42 -13.69 10.04
C THR A 62 10.96 -13.50 9.65
N PRO A 63 10.27 -12.49 10.20
CA PRO A 63 8.97 -12.08 9.72
C PRO A 63 8.99 -11.77 8.22
N PRO A 64 7.84 -11.83 7.54
CA PRO A 64 7.71 -11.29 6.19
C PRO A 64 8.16 -9.81 6.14
N PRO A 65 8.63 -9.33 4.97
CA PRO A 65 8.85 -7.91 4.77
C PRO A 65 7.56 -7.13 5.06
N ASP A 66 7.71 -6.01 5.76
CA ASP A 66 6.64 -5.02 5.91
C ASP A 66 6.28 -4.42 4.55
N ALA A 67 5.01 -4.07 4.34
CA ALA A 67 4.61 -3.37 3.13
C ALA A 67 5.25 -1.98 3.11
N ALA A 68 5.52 -1.42 1.91
CA ALA A 68 5.98 -0.05 1.82
C ALA A 68 4.77 0.92 1.93
N PRO A 69 4.96 2.12 2.51
CA PRO A 69 3.87 3.08 2.60
C PRO A 69 3.40 3.52 1.21
N ALA A 70 2.09 3.54 1.00
CA ALA A 70 1.45 4.01 -0.23
C ALA A 70 0.50 5.17 0.07
N VAL A 71 0.21 6.01 -0.93
CA VAL A 71 -0.82 7.05 -0.81
C VAL A 71 -2.18 6.36 -0.93
N VAL A 72 -3.02 6.54 0.08
CA VAL A 72 -4.41 6.08 0.09
C VAL A 72 -5.30 7.08 -0.61
N SER A 73 -5.10 8.37 -0.32
CA SER A 73 -5.94 9.43 -0.86
C SER A 73 -5.27 10.79 -0.82
N THR A 74 -5.67 11.65 -1.75
CA THR A 74 -5.43 13.10 -1.68
C THR A 74 -6.75 13.85 -1.58
N VAL A 75 -6.74 14.97 -0.88
CA VAL A 75 -7.84 15.93 -0.85
C VAL A 75 -7.28 17.31 -1.20
N PRO A 76 -7.77 18.01 -2.23
CA PRO A 76 -8.73 17.54 -3.22
C PRO A 76 -8.29 16.24 -3.92
N ALA A 77 -9.28 15.45 -4.35
CA ALA A 77 -9.00 14.25 -5.14
C ALA A 77 -8.39 14.63 -6.50
N ASP A 78 -7.61 13.73 -7.09
CA ASP A 78 -7.12 13.95 -8.45
C ASP A 78 -8.27 14.19 -9.43
N GLY A 79 -8.11 15.18 -10.30
CA GLY A 79 -9.16 15.63 -11.22
C GLY A 79 -10.32 16.41 -10.59
N ALA A 80 -10.26 16.78 -9.31
CA ALA A 80 -11.25 17.67 -8.71
C ALA A 80 -11.32 19.02 -9.46
N SER A 81 -12.52 19.56 -9.57
CA SER A 81 -12.80 20.85 -10.23
C SER A 81 -13.56 21.77 -9.30
N ALA A 82 -13.56 23.08 -9.59
CA ALA A 82 -14.18 24.11 -8.76
C ALA A 82 -13.72 24.08 -7.28
N VAL A 83 -12.45 23.72 -7.07
CA VAL A 83 -11.81 23.75 -5.75
C VAL A 83 -11.57 25.22 -5.36
N PRO A 84 -11.91 25.65 -4.12
CA PRO A 84 -11.59 26.98 -3.61
C PRO A 84 -10.09 27.28 -3.68
N TYR A 85 -9.74 28.53 -3.96
CA TYR A 85 -8.35 28.92 -4.22
C TYR A 85 -7.45 28.88 -2.98
N ASP A 86 -8.05 28.96 -1.79
CA ASP A 86 -7.45 28.88 -0.46
C ASP A 86 -7.45 27.45 0.11
N THR A 87 -7.64 26.43 -0.74
CA THR A 87 -7.73 25.03 -0.30
C THR A 87 -6.35 24.43 -0.02
N ASP A 88 -6.18 23.89 1.18
CA ASP A 88 -5.06 23.03 1.54
C ASP A 88 -5.11 21.67 0.81
N VAL A 89 -3.94 21.11 0.51
CA VAL A 89 -3.81 19.74 -0.01
C VAL A 89 -3.50 18.78 1.14
N THR A 90 -4.35 17.79 1.36
CA THR A 90 -4.12 16.72 2.33
C THR A 90 -3.73 15.42 1.63
N VAL A 91 -2.72 14.73 2.15
CA VAL A 91 -2.26 13.42 1.68
C VAL A 91 -2.33 12.42 2.82
N THR A 92 -3.03 11.30 2.61
CA THR A 92 -3.13 10.20 3.59
C THR A 92 -2.39 8.97 3.08
N PHE A 93 -1.56 8.39 3.92
CA PHE A 93 -0.77 7.18 3.64
C PHE A 93 -1.37 5.93 4.28
N THR A 94 -0.97 4.75 3.80
CA THR A 94 -1.38 3.45 4.37
C THR A 94 -0.84 3.22 5.77
N GLU A 95 0.25 3.90 6.13
CA GLU A 95 0.94 3.76 7.40
C GLU A 95 1.79 5.02 7.70
N PRO A 96 2.34 5.16 8.92
CA PRO A 96 3.20 6.28 9.30
C PRO A 96 4.43 6.47 8.40
N VAL A 97 4.58 7.67 7.82
CA VAL A 97 5.72 8.10 7.01
C VAL A 97 6.49 9.22 7.70
N ASN A 98 7.82 9.17 7.60
CA ASN A 98 8.69 10.31 7.92
C ASN A 98 9.00 11.07 6.63
N VAL A 99 8.63 12.35 6.57
CA VAL A 99 8.83 13.20 5.38
C VAL A 99 9.99 14.19 5.58
N THR A 100 10.71 14.50 4.50
CA THR A 100 11.76 15.54 4.46
C THR A 100 11.31 16.69 3.57
N SER A 101 11.85 17.90 3.72
CA SER A 101 11.33 19.14 3.09
C SER A 101 11.18 19.18 1.55
N ALA A 102 11.59 18.14 0.81
CA ALA A 102 11.46 18.04 -0.65
C ALA A 102 10.51 16.90 -1.12
N TRP A 103 9.64 16.40 -0.23
CA TRP A 103 8.78 15.24 -0.50
C TRP A 103 7.57 15.52 -1.41
N TYR A 104 7.27 16.79 -1.70
CA TYR A 104 6.16 17.20 -2.56
C TYR A 104 6.56 18.33 -3.52
N THR A 105 5.77 18.53 -4.58
CA THR A 105 5.75 19.76 -5.38
C THR A 105 4.32 20.22 -5.57
N LEU A 106 4.11 21.54 -5.57
CA LEU A 106 2.87 22.19 -5.98
C LEU A 106 3.16 23.03 -7.23
N SER A 107 2.59 22.62 -8.36
CA SER A 107 2.79 23.29 -9.64
C SER A 107 1.45 23.64 -10.27
N CYS A 108 1.28 24.89 -10.62
CA CYS A 108 0.05 25.45 -11.15
C CYS A 108 0.25 25.90 -12.60
N SER A 109 -0.79 25.78 -13.42
CA SER A 109 -0.70 26.12 -14.85
C SER A 109 -0.49 27.61 -15.13
N ILE A 110 -0.94 28.51 -14.23
CA ILE A 110 -0.87 29.96 -14.42
C ILE A 110 0.05 30.60 -13.37
N SER A 111 -0.15 30.32 -12.08
CA SER A 111 0.65 30.91 -10.99
C SER A 111 2.04 30.28 -10.81
N GLY A 112 2.35 29.18 -11.51
CA GLY A 112 3.66 28.53 -11.43
C GLY A 112 3.83 27.66 -10.19
N SER A 113 5.06 27.54 -9.69
CA SER A 113 5.36 26.70 -8.52
C SER A 113 5.05 27.45 -7.22
N HIS A 114 4.44 26.75 -6.27
CA HIS A 114 4.17 27.27 -4.92
C HIS A 114 5.06 26.60 -3.88
N THR A 115 5.49 27.38 -2.89
CA THR A 115 6.01 26.85 -1.62
C THR A 115 4.83 26.66 -0.65
N ALA A 116 5.03 25.84 0.39
CA ALA A 116 3.95 25.52 1.31
C ALA A 116 4.49 25.14 2.70
N ALA A 117 3.70 25.46 3.73
CA ALA A 117 3.88 24.92 5.06
C ALA A 117 3.28 23.50 5.14
N VAL A 118 4.04 22.56 5.71
CA VAL A 118 3.57 21.19 5.95
C VAL A 118 3.29 20.99 7.43
N SER A 119 2.11 20.44 7.74
CA SER A 119 1.70 20.08 9.10
C SER A 119 1.02 18.70 9.15
N GLY A 120 0.69 18.23 10.35
CA GLY A 120 0.13 16.90 10.59
C GLY A 120 1.19 15.80 10.72
N GLY A 121 0.89 14.63 10.19
CA GLY A 121 1.72 13.43 10.23
C GLY A 121 1.49 12.56 11.48
N PRO A 122 2.03 11.32 11.47
CA PRO A 122 2.87 10.74 10.41
C PRO A 122 2.07 10.04 9.30
N THR A 123 0.74 9.90 9.41
CA THR A 123 -0.08 9.20 8.41
C THR A 123 -0.84 10.14 7.47
N THR A 124 -1.25 11.30 7.97
CA THR A 124 -1.98 12.30 7.18
C THR A 124 -1.27 13.64 7.29
N PHE A 125 -0.85 14.19 6.15
CA PHE A 125 -0.15 15.47 6.10
C PHE A 125 -1.00 16.51 5.37
N THR A 126 -0.99 17.73 5.88
CA THR A 126 -1.61 18.90 5.26
C THR A 126 -0.52 19.79 4.69
N ILE A 127 -0.66 20.16 3.42
CA ILE A 127 0.22 21.03 2.65
C ILE A 127 -0.59 22.30 2.40
N ASN A 128 -0.25 23.37 3.13
CA ASN A 128 -0.89 24.68 3.02
C ASN A 128 0.01 25.61 2.19
N PRO A 129 -0.38 25.97 0.95
CA PRO A 129 0.39 26.88 0.10
C PRO A 129 0.70 28.20 0.82
N ASP A 130 1.94 28.68 0.74
CA ASP A 130 2.31 29.97 1.36
C ASP A 130 1.57 31.16 0.73
N THR A 131 1.07 30.96 -0.49
CA THR A 131 0.18 31.87 -1.21
C THR A 131 -0.97 31.11 -1.85
N ASP A 132 -2.19 31.62 -1.73
CA ASP A 132 -3.37 31.02 -2.35
C ASP A 132 -3.21 30.88 -3.87
N PHE A 133 -3.91 29.90 -4.45
CA PHE A 133 -3.96 29.70 -5.89
C PHE A 133 -4.72 30.84 -6.59
N ILE A 134 -4.64 30.90 -7.92
CA ILE A 134 -5.40 31.89 -8.69
C ILE A 134 -6.51 31.25 -9.52
N SER A 135 -7.53 32.05 -9.84
CA SER A 135 -8.66 31.59 -10.64
C SER A 135 -8.21 31.06 -12.00
N GLY A 136 -8.67 29.83 -12.31
CA GLY A 136 -8.34 29.13 -13.55
C GLY A 136 -7.07 28.29 -13.49
N ASP A 137 -6.37 28.24 -12.35
CA ASP A 137 -5.25 27.32 -12.18
C ASP A 137 -5.70 25.86 -12.25
N THR A 138 -4.93 25.05 -12.99
CA THR A 138 -4.86 23.62 -12.80
C THR A 138 -3.68 23.33 -11.90
N VAL A 139 -3.94 22.89 -10.67
CA VAL A 139 -2.92 22.55 -9.68
C VAL A 139 -2.55 21.08 -9.81
N ARG A 140 -1.25 20.79 -9.90
CA ARG A 140 -0.69 19.44 -9.82
C ARG A 140 0.16 19.35 -8.55
N SER A 141 -0.31 18.54 -7.61
CA SER A 141 0.51 18.08 -6.48
C SER A 141 1.17 16.76 -6.85
N GLN A 142 2.50 16.69 -6.82
CA GLN A 142 3.21 15.42 -6.93
C GLN A 142 3.88 15.13 -5.59
N SER A 143 3.48 14.05 -4.91
CA SER A 143 4.24 13.48 -3.80
C SER A 143 5.24 12.49 -4.38
N TRP A 144 6.54 12.70 -4.14
CA TRP A 144 7.60 11.85 -4.69
C TRP A 144 7.72 10.55 -3.89
N GLN A 145 6.72 9.67 -3.99
CA GLN A 145 6.78 8.33 -3.41
C GLN A 145 7.91 7.47 -4.03
N THR A 146 8.56 7.92 -5.10
CA THR A 146 9.72 7.25 -5.72
C THR A 146 11.07 7.54 -5.04
N ARG A 147 11.15 8.42 -4.02
CA ARG A 147 12.37 8.57 -3.18
C ARG A 147 12.09 8.53 -1.68
N LEU A 148 11.13 7.72 -1.24
CA LEU A 148 10.96 7.45 0.17
C LEU A 148 12.22 6.71 0.70
N GLN A 149 12.98 7.35 1.58
CA GLN A 149 14.05 6.70 2.32
C GLN A 149 13.40 5.70 3.28
N ILE A 150 13.71 4.42 3.05
CA ILE A 150 13.34 3.28 3.87
C ILE A 150 13.72 3.57 5.33
N LYS A 151 12.76 3.38 6.24
CA LYS A 151 12.99 3.43 7.68
C LYS A 151 14.03 2.34 8.00
N THR A 152 15.18 2.73 8.55
CA THR A 152 16.12 1.77 9.17
C THR A 152 15.62 1.36 10.54
#